data_AF-A0A847MZP6-F1
#
_entry.id   AF-A0A847MZP6-F1
#
_cell.length_a   1.000
_cell.length_b   1.000
_cell.length_c   1.000
_cell.angle_alpha   90.00
_cell.angle_beta   90.00
_cell.angle_gamma   90.00
#
_symmetry.space_group_name_H-M   'P 1'
#
loop_
_entity.id
_entity.type
_entity.pdbx_description
1 polymer ?
#
loop_
_entity_poly.entity_id
_entity_poly.type
_entity_poly.pdbx_seq_one_letter_code
_entity_poly.pdbx_strand_id
1 'polypeptide(L)'
;MNTSQERERVQKTTIVYIVVMVLIVVLILIAVQDPKVKTIAIILVLLVGLAAIVVQWLLLGKQGAEEPQQVMEKAQEAELVEEETISTQTGATCVASGQYHCQDHPDRKVAMEEGKRFPPCRGDNKGHSARWVLED
;
A
#
# COMPACT_ATOMS: atom_id res chain seq x y z
N MET A 1 -0.15 -0.03 7.32
CA MET A 1 0.06 -1.49 7.27
C MET A 1 1.28 -1.81 6.42
N ASN A 2 2.13 -2.73 6.88
CA ASN A 2 3.52 -2.90 6.44
C ASN A 2 3.63 -3.83 5.21
N THR A 3 3.27 -3.32 4.03
CA THR A 3 3.31 -4.06 2.75
C THR A 3 4.72 -4.48 2.32
N SER A 4 5.76 -3.83 2.86
CA SER A 4 7.17 -4.20 2.63
C SER A 4 7.56 -5.49 3.36
N GLN A 5 7.00 -5.72 4.55
CA GLN A 5 7.38 -6.84 5.41
C GLN A 5 6.82 -8.20 4.90
N GLU A 6 5.63 -8.19 4.30
CA GLU A 6 5.07 -9.39 3.66
C GLU A 6 5.84 -9.79 2.41
N ARG A 7 6.22 -8.82 1.56
CA ARG A 7 7.06 -9.09 0.38
C ARG A 7 8.41 -9.68 0.78
N GLU A 8 9.01 -9.16 1.85
CA GLU A 8 10.28 -9.67 2.36
C GLU A 8 10.16 -11.12 2.88
N ARG A 9 9.07 -11.46 3.57
CA ARG A 9 8.82 -12.85 4.01
C ARG A 9 8.61 -13.80 2.84
N VAL A 10 7.78 -13.43 1.87
CA VAL A 10 7.51 -14.28 0.69
C VAL A 10 8.77 -14.45 -0.15
N GLN A 11 9.55 -13.39 -0.32
CA GLN A 11 10.83 -13.44 -1.04
C GLN A 11 11.82 -14.36 -0.33
N LYS A 12 11.95 -14.28 1.00
CA LYS A 12 12.80 -15.20 1.78
C LYS A 12 12.36 -16.65 1.63
N THR A 13 11.06 -16.95 1.76
CA THR A 13 10.55 -18.32 1.62
C THR A 13 10.75 -18.86 0.20
N THR A 14 10.54 -18.02 -0.82
CA THR A 14 10.76 -18.38 -2.23
C THR A 14 12.22 -18.65 -2.52
N ILE A 15 13.13 -17.80 -2.02
CA ILE A 15 14.58 -17.99 -2.16
C ILE A 15 15.01 -19.29 -1.47
N VAL A 16 14.55 -19.54 -0.24
CA VAL A 16 14.88 -20.77 0.48
C VAL A 16 14.40 -22.01 -0.28
N TYR A 17 13.18 -21.99 -0.82
CA TYR A 17 12.65 -23.09 -1.63
C TYR A 17 13.50 -23.36 -2.88
N ILE A 18 13.89 -22.31 -3.61
CA ILE A 18 14.74 -22.44 -4.81
C ILE A 18 16.10 -23.04 -4.43
N VAL A 19 16.73 -22.56 -3.35
CA VAL A 19 18.02 -23.08 -2.88
C VAL A 19 17.92 -24.56 -2.52
N VAL A 20 16.84 -24.98 -1.83
CA VAL A 20 16.59 -26.38 -1.49
C VAL A 20 16.40 -27.24 -2.74
N MET A 21 15.62 -26.76 -3.73
CA MET A 21 15.44 -27.46 -5.01
C MET A 21 16.77 -27.66 -5.75
N VAL A 22 17.62 -26.62 -5.82
CA VAL A 22 18.95 -26.73 -6.45
C VAL A 22 19.82 -27.74 -5.71
N LEU A 23 19.83 -27.72 -4.37
CA LEU A 23 20.57 -28.69 -3.56
C LEU A 23 20.13 -30.14 -3.84
N ILE A 24 18.83 -30.39 -3.93
CA ILE A 24 18.28 -31.71 -4.26
C ILE A 24 18.73 -32.15 -5.66
N VAL A 25 18.66 -31.28 -6.66
CA VAL A 25 19.15 -31.57 -8.01
C VAL A 25 20.64 -31.92 -7.98
N VAL A 26 21.47 -31.12 -7.30
CA VAL A 26 22.92 -31.38 -7.18
C VAL A 26 23.19 -32.73 -6.53
N LEU A 27 22.49 -33.08 -5.45
CA LEU A 27 22.62 -34.38 -4.79
C LEU A 27 22.25 -35.54 -5.72
N ILE A 28 21.20 -35.40 -6.52
CA ILE A 28 20.80 -36.40 -7.53
C ILE A 28 21.89 -36.55 -8.60
N LEU A 29 22.49 -35.44 -9.06
CA LEU A 29 23.54 -35.48 -10.08
C LEU A 29 24.80 -36.23 -9.61
N ILE A 30 25.10 -36.19 -8.30
CA ILE A 30 26.24 -36.85 -7.65
C ILE A 30 25.92 -38.32 -7.32
N ALA A 31 24.73 -38.58 -6.78
CA ALA A 31 24.36 -39.92 -6.30
C ALA A 31 24.03 -40.90 -7.44
N VAL A 32 23.53 -40.40 -8.57
CA VAL A 32 23.09 -41.25 -9.69
C VAL A 32 24.12 -41.24 -10.82
N GLN A 33 24.86 -42.34 -10.94
CA GLN A 33 25.84 -42.53 -12.03
C GLN A 33 25.18 -43.02 -13.33
N ASP A 34 23.99 -43.64 -13.23
CA ASP A 34 23.25 -44.11 -14.40
C ASP A 34 22.60 -42.96 -15.18
N PRO A 35 22.97 -42.73 -16.45
CA PRO A 35 22.49 -41.58 -17.22
C PRO A 35 20.96 -41.61 -17.45
N LYS A 36 20.38 -42.81 -17.53
CA LYS A 36 18.92 -42.98 -17.68
C LYS A 36 18.18 -42.58 -16.42
N VAL A 37 18.65 -43.04 -15.25
CA VAL A 37 18.04 -42.74 -13.95
C VAL A 37 18.22 -41.25 -13.60
N LYS A 38 19.39 -40.68 -13.93
CA LYS A 38 19.71 -39.26 -13.74
C LYS A 38 18.75 -38.36 -14.52
N THR A 39 18.46 -38.72 -15.77
CA THR A 39 17.50 -37.99 -16.61
C THR A 39 16.08 -38.05 -16.04
N ILE A 40 15.63 -39.23 -15.60
CA ILE A 40 14.30 -39.42 -15.00
C ILE A 40 14.16 -38.59 -13.71
N ALA A 41 15.18 -38.60 -12.85
CA ALA A 41 15.16 -37.86 -11.60
C ALA A 41 15.12 -36.34 -11.81
N ILE A 42 15.85 -35.81 -12.79
CA ILE A 42 15.80 -34.37 -13.15
C ILE A 42 14.40 -33.99 -13.66
N ILE A 43 13.80 -34.82 -14.53
CA ILE A 43 12.44 -34.58 -15.03
C ILE A 43 11.43 -34.56 -13.89
N LEU A 44 11.54 -35.47 -12.93
CA LEU A 44 10.68 -35.49 -11.74
C LEU A 44 10.80 -34.21 -10.91
N VAL A 45 12.02 -33.74 -10.66
CA VAL A 45 12.22 -32.49 -9.90
C VAL A 45 11.67 -31.29 -10.66
N LEU A 46 11.87 -31.21 -11.98
CA LEU A 46 11.29 -30.14 -12.80
C LEU A 46 9.75 -30.18 -12.80
N LEU A 47 9.14 -31.37 -12.87
CA LEU A 47 7.69 -31.53 -12.78
C LEU A 47 7.15 -31.09 -11.42
N VAL A 48 7.81 -31.48 -10.32
CA VAL A 48 7.43 -31.04 -8.96
C VAL A 48 7.61 -29.54 -8.80
N GLY A 49 8.70 -28.97 -9.33
CA GLY A 49 8.94 -27.53 -9.34
C GLY A 49 7.88 -26.76 -10.12
N LEU A 50 7.55 -27.19 -11.33
CA LEU A 50 6.48 -26.61 -12.16
C LEU A 50 5.12 -26.71 -11.46
N ALA A 51 4.79 -27.88 -10.90
CA ALA A 51 3.55 -28.07 -10.15
C ALA A 51 3.49 -27.13 -8.93
N ALA A 52 4.59 -26.97 -8.19
CA ALA A 52 4.66 -26.03 -7.08
C ALA A 52 4.49 -24.57 -7.54
N ILE A 53 5.08 -24.18 -8.68
CA ILE A 53 4.90 -22.84 -9.27
C ILE A 53 3.44 -22.63 -9.67
N VAL A 54 2.80 -23.61 -10.32
CA VAL A 54 1.38 -23.54 -10.72
C VAL A 54 0.48 -23.46 -9.49
N VAL A 55 0.75 -24.25 -8.45
CA VAL A 55 0.02 -24.21 -7.18
C VAL A 55 0.21 -22.85 -6.50
N GLN A 56 1.44 -22.34 -6.45
CA GLN A 56 1.74 -21.00 -5.93
C GLN A 56 0.98 -19.93 -6.73
N TRP A 57 0.95 -20.01 -8.06
CA TRP A 57 0.17 -19.11 -8.92
C TRP A 57 -1.33 -19.22 -8.71
N LEU A 58 -1.87 -20.42 -8.54
CA LEU A 58 -3.29 -20.64 -8.26
C LEU A 58 -3.66 -20.12 -6.86
N LEU A 59 -2.78 -20.28 -5.88
CA LEU A 59 -2.98 -19.75 -4.54
C LEU A 59 -2.87 -18.22 -4.52
N LEU A 60 -1.93 -17.63 -5.27
CA LEU A 60 -1.85 -16.16 -5.45
C LEU A 60 -3.04 -15.61 -6.23
N GLY A 61 -3.50 -16.31 -7.27
CA GLY A 61 -4.70 -15.94 -8.04
C GLY A 61 -5.98 -16.05 -7.20
N LYS A 62 -6.02 -17.01 -6.27
CA LYS A 62 -7.08 -17.13 -5.26
C LYS A 62 -6.98 -16.06 -4.17
N GLN A 63 -5.79 -15.53 -3.88
CA GLN A 63 -5.61 -14.33 -3.05
C GLN A 63 -5.88 -13.02 -3.80
N GLY A 64 -5.94 -13.06 -5.14
CA GLY A 64 -6.44 -11.98 -5.99
C GLY A 64 -7.97 -11.96 -6.14
N ALA A 65 -8.66 -12.99 -5.66
CA ALA A 65 -10.07 -12.88 -5.27
C ALA A 65 -10.10 -12.26 -3.86
N GLU A 66 -9.64 -11.01 -3.79
CA GLU A 66 -9.99 -10.10 -2.71
C GLU A 66 -11.52 -10.15 -2.62
N GLU A 67 -12.03 -10.58 -1.47
CA GLU A 67 -13.46 -10.61 -1.20
C GLU A 67 -14.08 -9.26 -1.61
N PRO A 68 -15.28 -9.26 -2.23
CA PRO A 68 -15.93 -8.02 -2.68
C PRO A 68 -16.21 -7.00 -1.56
N GLN A 69 -15.89 -7.33 -0.30
CA GLN A 69 -15.99 -6.43 0.84
C GLN A 69 -14.87 -5.37 0.91
N GLN A 70 -13.64 -5.61 0.42
CA GLN A 70 -12.61 -4.55 0.48
C GLN A 70 -12.74 -3.49 -0.62
N VAL A 71 -13.42 -3.81 -1.73
CA VAL A 71 -13.75 -2.81 -2.77
C VAL A 71 -14.91 -1.92 -2.31
N MET A 72 -15.89 -2.47 -1.59
CA MET A 72 -16.92 -1.64 -0.96
C MET A 72 -16.38 -0.82 0.20
N GLU A 73 -15.46 -1.34 1.02
CA GLU A 73 -14.87 -0.53 2.11
C GLU A 73 -13.97 0.59 1.57
N LYS A 74 -13.17 0.33 0.52
CA LYS A 74 -12.31 1.37 -0.05
C LYS A 74 -13.06 2.38 -0.93
N ALA A 75 -14.17 1.99 -1.56
CA ALA A 75 -15.05 2.93 -2.26
C ALA A 75 -15.92 3.71 -1.26
N GLN A 76 -16.37 3.09 -0.17
CA GLN A 76 -17.12 3.77 0.88
C GLN A 76 -16.23 4.67 1.75
N GLU A 77 -14.94 4.34 1.94
CA GLU A 77 -13.97 5.21 2.60
C GLU A 77 -13.44 6.30 1.65
N ALA A 78 -13.36 6.07 0.34
CA ALA A 78 -13.05 7.13 -0.63
C ALA A 78 -14.24 8.09 -0.85
N GLU A 79 -15.48 7.63 -0.69
CA GLU A 79 -16.68 8.48 -0.78
C GLU A 79 -17.03 9.12 0.58
N LEU A 80 -16.65 8.53 1.72
CA LEU A 80 -16.74 9.18 3.04
C LEU A 80 -15.58 10.14 3.35
N VAL A 81 -14.52 10.14 2.55
CA VAL A 81 -13.44 11.15 2.62
C VAL A 81 -13.77 12.40 1.79
N GLU A 82 -14.85 12.39 1.00
CA GLU A 82 -15.37 13.61 0.33
C GLU A 82 -16.41 14.35 1.21
N GLU A 83 -16.43 14.08 2.52
CA GLU A 83 -16.88 15.03 3.55
C GLU A 83 -15.69 15.51 4.42
N GLU A 84 -14.44 15.35 3.96
CA GLU A 84 -13.30 15.91 4.66
C GLU A 84 -13.23 17.42 4.46
N THR A 85 -13.86 18.14 5.40
CA THR A 85 -13.55 19.51 5.84
C THR A 85 -12.27 20.05 5.18
N ILE A 86 -12.41 20.89 4.15
CA ILE A 86 -11.28 21.46 3.40
C ILE A 86 -10.43 22.26 4.39
N SER A 87 -9.31 21.66 4.83
CA SER A 87 -8.40 22.27 5.80
C SER A 87 -7.07 22.62 5.17
N THR A 88 -6.54 23.77 5.55
CA THR A 88 -5.40 24.42 4.91
C THR A 88 -4.61 25.23 5.93
N GLN A 89 -3.44 25.74 5.58
CA GLN A 89 -2.53 26.41 6.52
C GLN A 89 -2.26 27.86 6.13
N THR A 90 -1.86 28.69 7.09
CA THR A 90 -1.38 30.06 6.82
C THR A 90 -0.34 30.08 5.70
N GLY A 91 -0.56 30.94 4.70
CA GLY A 91 0.31 31.10 3.54
C GLY A 91 0.04 30.12 2.39
N ALA A 92 -0.74 29.07 2.60
CA ALA A 92 -1.21 28.20 1.52
C ALA A 92 -2.17 28.95 0.59
N THR A 93 -2.25 28.50 -0.66
CA THR A 93 -3.19 29.04 -1.64
C THR A 93 -4.57 28.42 -1.43
N CYS A 94 -5.61 29.25 -1.48
CA CYS A 94 -6.99 28.86 -1.41
C CYS A 94 -7.41 28.07 -2.65
N VAL A 95 -7.96 26.88 -2.42
CA VAL A 95 -8.45 25.96 -3.47
C VAL A 95 -9.98 26.07 -3.61
N ALA A 96 -10.70 26.43 -2.55
CA ALA A 96 -12.14 26.60 -2.55
C ALA A 96 -12.53 27.92 -1.86
N SER A 97 -13.30 28.77 -2.54
CA SER A 97 -13.81 29.99 -1.94
C SER A 97 -14.85 29.68 -0.87
N GLY A 98 -14.84 30.46 0.21
CA GLY A 98 -15.78 30.25 1.32
C GLY A 98 -15.29 30.88 2.61
N GLN A 99 -16.04 30.63 3.69
CA GLN A 99 -15.71 31.10 5.02
C GLN A 99 -14.87 30.05 5.72
N TYR A 100 -13.69 30.40 6.21
CA TYR A 100 -12.83 29.50 6.95
C TYR A 100 -12.70 29.96 8.39
N HIS A 101 -12.67 29.04 9.34
CA HIS A 101 -12.37 29.33 10.74
C HIS A 101 -10.99 28.77 11.12
N CYS A 102 -10.35 29.40 12.11
CA CYS A 102 -9.10 28.90 12.68
C CYS A 102 -9.40 27.69 13.58
N GLN A 103 -8.65 26.61 13.41
CA GLN A 103 -8.77 25.41 14.25
C GLN A 103 -8.54 25.71 15.75
N ASP A 104 -7.63 26.63 16.06
CA ASP A 104 -7.31 27.03 17.44
C ASP A 104 -8.23 28.14 17.97
N HIS A 105 -8.89 28.89 17.07
CA HIS A 105 -9.79 30.00 17.43
C HIS A 105 -11.06 29.95 16.56
N PRO A 106 -12.07 29.14 16.94
CA PRO A 106 -13.30 28.96 16.15
C PRO A 106 -14.07 30.27 15.90
N ASP A 107 -13.94 31.25 16.81
CA ASP A 107 -14.56 32.58 16.67
C ASP A 107 -13.88 33.46 15.59
N ARG A 108 -12.69 33.08 15.11
CA ARG A 108 -11.95 33.81 14.08
C ARG A 108 -12.22 33.19 12.72
N LYS A 109 -13.07 33.87 11.95
CA LYS A 109 -13.44 33.48 10.60
C LYS A 109 -12.85 34.42 9.56
N VAL A 110 -12.49 33.90 8.39
CA VAL A 110 -11.96 34.65 7.24
C VAL A 110 -12.66 34.20 5.97
N ALA A 111 -13.14 35.17 5.19
CA ALA A 111 -13.66 34.91 3.86
C ALA A 111 -12.48 34.78 2.88
N MET A 112 -12.48 33.71 2.10
CA MET A 112 -11.40 33.39 1.19
C MET A 112 -11.92 33.26 -0.23
N GLU A 113 -11.10 33.73 -1.17
CA GLU A 113 -11.29 33.57 -2.61
C GLU A 113 -10.25 32.59 -3.14
N GLU A 114 -10.61 31.80 -4.14
CA GLU A 114 -9.70 30.88 -4.81
C GLU A 114 -8.45 31.63 -5.34
N GLY A 115 -7.28 31.03 -5.18
CA GLY A 115 -6.01 31.63 -5.59
C GLY A 115 -5.41 32.65 -4.61
N LYS A 116 -6.14 33.10 -3.58
CA LYS A 116 -5.59 33.96 -2.51
C LYS A 116 -4.89 33.14 -1.44
N ARG A 117 -3.93 33.74 -0.73
CA ARG A 117 -3.21 33.06 0.36
C ARG A 117 -3.88 33.27 1.71
N PHE A 118 -3.93 32.22 2.52
CA PHE A 118 -4.53 32.29 3.85
C PHE A 118 -3.73 33.19 4.80
N PRO A 119 -4.39 34.12 5.51
CA PRO A 119 -3.72 35.01 6.45
C PRO A 119 -3.27 34.25 7.71
N PRO A 120 -2.35 34.83 8.51
CA PRO A 120 -2.10 34.35 9.86
C PRO A 120 -3.29 34.62 10.78
N CYS A 121 -3.58 33.71 11.72
CA CYS A 121 -4.60 33.95 12.73
C CYS A 121 -4.05 34.92 13.78
N ARG A 122 -4.90 35.85 14.26
CA ARG A 122 -4.58 36.82 15.33
C ARG A 122 -5.37 36.54 16.61
N GLY A 123 -5.62 35.27 16.92
CA GLY A 123 -6.16 34.87 18.22
C GLY A 123 -5.21 35.31 19.35
N ASP A 124 -5.76 35.83 20.44
CA ASP A 124 -5.00 36.29 21.62
C ASP A 124 -4.08 37.50 21.40
N ASN A 125 -4.35 38.34 20.39
CA ASN A 125 -3.56 39.54 20.04
C ASN A 125 -2.09 39.26 19.68
N LYS A 126 -1.73 37.99 19.45
CA LYS A 126 -0.42 37.56 18.94
C LYS A 126 -0.65 36.72 17.68
N GLY A 127 -0.19 37.22 16.54
CA GLY A 127 -0.31 36.50 15.28
C GLY A 127 0.44 35.17 15.33
N HIS A 128 -0.19 34.07 14.91
CA HIS A 128 0.42 32.75 14.79
C HIS A 128 0.02 32.09 13.46
N SER A 129 0.75 31.05 13.09
CA SER A 129 0.38 30.17 11.98
C SER A 129 -0.80 29.31 12.39
N ALA A 130 -1.89 29.39 11.64
CA ALA A 130 -3.12 28.65 11.89
C ALA A 130 -3.39 27.61 10.81
N ARG A 131 -4.10 26.56 11.22
CA ARG A 131 -4.85 25.70 10.30
C ARG A 131 -6.25 26.30 10.14
N TRP A 132 -6.62 26.59 8.91
CA TRP A 132 -7.92 27.11 8.50
C TRP A 132 -8.78 25.95 8.01
N VAL A 133 -10.04 25.90 8.44
CA VAL A 133 -11.00 24.86 8.06
C VAL A 133 -12.20 25.53 7.42
N LEU A 134 -12.60 25.09 6.22
CA LEU A 134 -13.78 25.59 5.53
C LEU A 134 -15.03 25.29 6.37
N GLU A 135 -15.87 26.29 6.55
CA GLU A 135 -17.23 26.11 7.06
C GLU A 135 -18.12 25.68 5.89
N ASP A 136 -18.79 24.54 6.04
CA ASP A 136 -19.83 24.06 5.13
C ASP A 136 -21.10 24.94 5.18
#